data_AF-A0A544YUC6-F1
#
_entry.id   AF-A0A544YUC6-F1
#
_cell.length_a   1.000
_cell.length_b   1.000
_cell.length_c   1.000
_cell.angle_alpha   90.00
_cell.angle_beta   90.00
_cell.angle_gamma   90.00
#
_symmetry.space_group_name_H-M   'P 1'
#
loop_
_entity.id
_entity.type
_entity.pdbx_description
1 polymer ?
#
loop_
_entity_poly.entity_id
_entity_poly.type
_entity_poly.pdbx_seq_one_letter_code
_entity_poly.pdbx_strand_id
1 'polypeptide(L)'
;MAMLQIRTTHYPRNAGRIPVRLLARALTGAGTDILAAGALRGSRRESAFRNLVETWITNGGPALAPWFIDELRGIAGSEPLPDITRGWIEGITAQGAALPDPGTQDLGLPPEAELRLAEYTAAHARYKTPWDSSAVVLLAHPPAGDSPSRRWRLHVFDVGDVSRFRLRSDAFDGPHRLWTDGEAVSRKSLILGQGSLDVRGREPRR
;
A
#
# COMPACT_ATOMS: atom_id res chain seq x y z
N MET A 1 11.19 7.88 3.52
CA MET A 1 10.14 6.83 3.56
C MET A 1 9.57 6.46 2.20
N ALA A 2 9.25 7.39 1.29
CA ALA A 2 8.64 7.06 -0.01
C ALA A 2 9.39 6.02 -0.87
N MET A 3 10.72 6.12 -1.01
CA MET A 3 11.51 5.11 -1.73
C MET A 3 11.52 3.74 -1.03
N LEU A 4 11.45 3.70 0.30
CA LEU A 4 11.32 2.45 1.05
C LEU A 4 9.94 1.84 0.83
N GLN A 5 8.88 2.66 0.78
CA GLN A 5 7.54 2.20 0.45
C GLN A 5 7.43 1.71 -1.00
N ILE A 6 8.03 2.42 -1.97
CA ILE A 6 8.12 1.91 -3.34
C ILE A 6 8.86 0.56 -3.35
N ARG A 7 9.94 0.40 -2.57
CA ARG A 7 10.59 -0.92 -2.40
C ARG A 7 9.71 -1.93 -1.69
N THR A 8 8.84 -1.50 -0.76
CA THR A 8 7.92 -2.42 -0.10
C THR A 8 6.81 -2.91 -1.01
N THR A 9 6.60 -2.31 -2.19
CA THR A 9 5.73 -2.91 -3.23
C THR A 9 6.26 -4.24 -3.78
N HIS A 10 7.56 -4.52 -3.59
CA HIS A 10 8.11 -5.87 -3.81
C HIS A 10 7.48 -6.88 -2.83
N TYR A 11 7.03 -6.45 -1.65
CA TYR A 11 6.20 -7.29 -0.80
C TYR A 11 4.77 -7.27 -1.33
N PRO A 12 4.22 -8.44 -1.73
CA PRO A 12 2.89 -8.54 -2.29
C PRO A 12 1.82 -7.81 -1.46
N ARG A 13 1.95 -7.85 -0.13
CA ARG A 13 1.02 -7.22 0.82
C ARG A 13 0.83 -5.71 0.64
N ASN A 14 1.79 -5.02 0.00
CA ASN A 14 1.75 -3.57 -0.19
C ASN A 14 1.52 -3.14 -1.65
N ALA A 15 1.50 -4.09 -2.59
CA ALA A 15 1.47 -3.80 -4.02
C ALA A 15 0.21 -3.01 -4.47
N GLY A 16 -0.93 -3.22 -3.79
CA GLY A 16 -2.18 -2.49 -4.07
C GLY A 16 -2.36 -1.19 -3.29
N ARG A 17 -1.54 -0.93 -2.28
CA ARG A 17 -1.71 0.23 -1.36
C ARG A 17 -0.99 1.48 -1.82
N ILE A 18 0.04 1.32 -2.65
CA ILE A 18 0.98 2.39 -2.96
C ILE A 18 0.71 2.91 -4.37
N PRO A 19 0.33 4.20 -4.54
CA PRO A 19 0.06 4.76 -5.86
C PRO A 19 1.38 5.06 -6.60
N VAL A 20 2.11 4.02 -7.01
CA VAL A 20 3.48 4.09 -7.56
C VAL A 20 3.62 5.11 -8.68
N ARG A 21 2.65 5.18 -9.61
CA ARG A 21 2.71 6.15 -10.72
C ARG A 21 2.58 7.60 -10.26
N LEU A 22 1.73 7.85 -9.26
CA LEU A 22 1.59 9.20 -8.70
C LEU A 22 2.85 9.57 -7.92
N LEU A 23 3.38 8.65 -7.10
CA LEU A 23 4.61 8.87 -6.34
C LEU A 23 5.82 9.07 -7.26
N ALA A 24 5.98 8.26 -8.30
CA ALA A 24 7.06 8.41 -9.27
C ALA A 24 7.01 9.78 -9.96
N ARG A 25 5.80 10.27 -10.29
CA ARG A 25 5.62 11.60 -10.87
C ARG A 25 5.95 12.71 -9.85
N ALA A 26 5.45 12.61 -8.63
CA ALA A 26 5.68 13.60 -7.58
C ALA A 26 7.17 13.70 -7.20
N LEU A 27 7.87 12.57 -7.19
CA LEU A 27 9.28 12.41 -6.81
C LEU A 27 10.23 12.46 -8.02
N THR A 28 9.77 12.98 -9.17
CA THR A 28 10.64 13.16 -10.34
C THR A 28 11.84 14.02 -9.94
N GLY A 29 13.06 13.57 -10.26
CA GLY A 29 14.30 14.27 -9.91
C GLY A 29 14.87 13.92 -8.52
N ALA A 30 14.13 13.20 -7.67
CA ALA A 30 14.52 12.91 -6.29
C ALA A 30 15.94 12.31 -6.15
N GLY A 31 16.39 11.48 -7.09
CA GLY A 31 17.74 10.91 -7.07
C GLY A 31 18.85 11.96 -7.14
N THR A 32 18.64 13.04 -7.87
CA THR A 32 19.59 14.16 -8.01
C THR A 32 19.39 15.19 -6.91
N ASP A 33 18.14 15.54 -6.62
CA ASP A 33 17.82 16.65 -5.71
C ASP A 33 18.16 16.31 -4.25
N ILE A 34 18.01 15.05 -3.84
CA ILE A 34 18.41 14.59 -2.51
C ILE A 34 19.93 14.69 -2.34
N LEU A 35 20.70 14.32 -3.37
CA LEU A 35 22.16 14.43 -3.34
C LEU A 35 22.61 15.89 -3.31
N ALA A 36 21.97 16.75 -4.11
CA ALA A 36 22.23 18.18 -4.12
C ALA A 36 21.93 18.84 -2.77
N ALA A 37 20.79 18.53 -2.15
CA ALA A 37 20.44 19.00 -0.81
C ALA A 37 21.43 18.46 0.24
N GLY A 38 21.81 17.19 0.13
CA GLY A 38 22.76 16.53 1.03
C GLY A 38 24.18 17.08 0.98
N ALA A 39 24.60 17.67 -0.15
CA ALA A 39 25.91 18.31 -0.31
C ALA A 39 26.06 19.62 0.47
N LEU A 40 24.95 20.25 0.87
CA LEU A 40 24.95 21.46 1.68
C LEU A 40 25.28 21.16 3.15
N ARG A 41 25.62 22.19 3.93
CA ARG A 41 25.94 22.07 5.36
C ARG A 41 25.04 22.93 6.24
N GLY A 42 24.85 22.48 7.48
CA GLY A 42 24.11 23.21 8.52
C GLY A 42 22.68 23.55 8.10
N SER A 43 22.24 24.76 8.44
CA SER A 43 20.88 25.24 8.14
C SER A 43 20.52 25.22 6.65
N ARG A 44 21.51 25.40 5.74
CA ARG A 44 21.28 25.36 4.29
C ARG A 44 20.84 23.98 3.81
N ARG A 45 21.41 22.92 4.40
CA ARG A 45 21.01 21.54 4.13
C ARG A 45 19.57 21.30 4.58
N GLU A 46 19.26 21.72 5.79
CA GLU A 46 17.93 21.57 6.38
C GLU A 46 16.87 22.31 5.54
N SER A 47 17.10 23.58 5.19
CA SER A 47 16.21 24.34 4.31
C SER A 47 16.05 23.70 2.93
N ALA A 48 17.12 23.17 2.35
CA ALA A 48 17.05 22.49 1.06
C ALA A 48 16.17 21.24 1.13
N PHE A 49 16.27 20.42 2.18
CA PHE A 49 15.40 19.26 2.35
C PHE A 49 13.93 19.66 2.56
N ARG A 50 13.64 20.73 3.30
CA ARG A 50 12.28 21.24 3.48
C ARG A 50 11.66 21.70 2.16
N ASN A 51 12.38 22.51 1.39
CA ASN A 51 11.94 22.96 0.07
C ASN A 51 11.67 21.77 -0.88
N LEU A 52 12.48 20.72 -0.77
CA LEU A 52 12.32 19.49 -1.55
C LEU A 52 11.01 18.77 -1.19
N VAL A 53 10.71 18.64 0.10
CA VAL A 53 9.44 18.04 0.57
C VAL A 53 8.24 18.89 0.15
N GLU A 54 8.30 20.22 0.28
CA GLU A 54 7.24 21.13 -0.17
C GLU A 54 7.00 21.02 -1.68
N THR A 55 8.08 20.90 -2.46
CA THR A 55 8.02 20.67 -3.91
C THR A 55 7.32 19.34 -4.22
N TRP A 56 7.63 18.27 -3.49
CA TRP A 56 6.96 16.98 -3.67
C TRP A 56 5.49 17.00 -3.29
N ILE A 57 5.12 17.70 -2.22
CA ILE A 57 3.71 17.90 -1.83
C ILE A 57 2.96 18.62 -2.95
N THR A 58 3.56 19.69 -3.49
CA THR A 58 2.97 20.49 -4.58
C THR A 58 2.86 19.67 -5.87
N ASN A 59 3.91 18.95 -6.27
CA ASN A 59 3.91 18.09 -7.46
C ASN A 59 2.96 16.91 -7.34
N GLY A 60 2.78 16.38 -6.11
CA GLY A 60 1.81 15.34 -5.81
C GLY A 60 0.36 15.80 -5.95
N GLY A 61 0.12 17.10 -5.82
CA GLY A 61 -1.21 17.70 -5.89
C GLY A 61 -2.15 17.17 -4.81
N PRO A 62 -3.46 17.45 -4.91
CA PRO A 62 -4.43 17.07 -3.87
C PRO A 62 -4.57 15.55 -3.67
N ALA A 63 -4.14 14.75 -4.64
CA ALA A 63 -4.20 13.29 -4.56
C ALA A 63 -3.12 12.67 -3.65
N LEU A 64 -1.97 13.33 -3.49
CA LEU A 64 -0.85 12.81 -2.68
C LEU A 64 -0.47 13.72 -1.51
N ALA A 65 -0.88 14.99 -1.51
CA ALA A 65 -0.59 15.90 -0.41
C ALA A 65 -1.03 15.34 0.96
N PRO A 66 -2.23 14.73 1.12
CA PRO A 66 -2.61 14.11 2.40
C PRO A 66 -1.67 12.99 2.84
N TRP A 67 -1.21 12.15 1.91
CA TRP A 67 -0.27 11.05 2.19
C TRP A 67 1.09 11.58 2.69
N PHE A 68 1.64 12.62 2.04
CA PHE A 68 2.89 13.25 2.50
C PHE A 68 2.72 13.88 3.90
N ILE A 69 1.58 14.51 4.17
CA ILE A 69 1.27 15.13 5.47
C ILE A 69 1.20 14.08 6.58
N ASP A 70 0.54 12.95 6.35
CA ASP A 70 0.43 11.86 7.32
C ASP A 70 1.80 11.21 7.61
N GLU A 71 2.63 11.01 6.59
CA GLU A 71 4.02 10.53 6.78
C GLU A 71 4.85 11.50 7.63
N LEU A 72 4.77 12.81 7.36
CA LEU A 72 5.47 13.81 8.15
C LEU A 72 5.00 13.82 9.61
N ARG A 73 3.69 13.67 9.85
CA ARG A 73 3.12 13.55 11.19
C ARG A 73 3.64 12.30 11.90
N GLY A 74 3.70 11.16 11.21
CA GLY A 74 4.26 9.91 11.74
C GLY A 74 5.73 10.05 12.14
N ILE A 75 6.54 10.70 11.32
CA ILE A 75 7.96 10.97 11.62
C ILE A 75 8.08 11.90 12.85
N ALA A 76 7.32 12.98 12.90
CA ALA A 76 7.34 13.91 14.04
C ALA A 76 6.93 13.26 15.37
N GLY A 77 6.05 12.25 15.33
CA GLY A 77 5.63 11.48 16.50
C GLY A 77 6.56 10.33 16.90
N SER A 78 7.45 9.88 16.02
CA SER A 78 8.29 8.69 16.24
C SER A 78 9.78 9.00 16.44
N GLU A 79 10.28 10.13 15.93
CA GLU A 79 11.69 10.49 16.01
C GLU A 79 11.94 11.79 16.82
N PRO A 80 13.01 11.86 17.62
CA PRO A 80 13.44 13.11 18.24
C PRO A 80 14.01 14.05 17.17
N LEU A 81 13.16 14.94 16.67
CA LEU A 81 13.52 15.99 15.72
C LEU A 81 13.91 17.31 16.41
N PRO A 82 14.79 18.12 15.79
CA PRO A 82 15.03 19.49 16.23
C PRO A 82 13.73 20.32 16.22
N ASP A 83 13.57 21.23 17.18
CA ASP A 83 12.34 22.02 17.36
C ASP A 83 11.96 22.83 16.11
N ILE A 84 12.96 23.34 15.38
CA ILE A 84 12.77 24.08 14.14
C ILE A 84 12.15 23.19 13.04
N THR A 85 12.47 21.90 13.03
CA THR A 85 11.93 20.91 12.06
C THR A 85 10.55 20.46 12.50
N ARG A 86 10.35 20.22 13.80
CA ARG A 86 9.04 19.90 14.37
C ARG A 86 8.03 21.02 14.10
N GLY A 87 8.38 22.27 14.39
CA GLY A 87 7.50 23.43 14.17
C GLY A 87 7.17 23.66 12.68
N TRP A 88 8.08 23.32 11.77
CA TRP A 88 7.80 23.33 10.33
C TRP A 88 6.81 22.23 9.91
N ILE A 89 6.99 20.99 10.42
CA ILE A 89 6.02 19.91 10.17
C ILE A 89 4.65 20.27 10.74
N GLU A 90 4.59 20.81 11.95
CA GLU A 90 3.36 21.28 12.57
C GLU A 90 2.69 22.38 11.73
N GLY A 91 3.47 23.34 11.20
CA GLY A 91 2.97 24.38 10.30
C GLY A 91 2.34 23.84 9.00
N ILE A 92 3.01 22.88 8.35
CA ILE A 92 2.49 22.22 7.14
C ILE A 92 1.25 21.37 7.46
N THR A 93 1.27 20.64 8.58
CA THR A 93 0.19 19.71 8.95
C THR A 93 -1.05 20.42 9.49
N ALA A 94 -0.91 21.61 10.09
CA ALA A 94 -2.01 22.42 10.59
C ALA A 94 -2.90 23.00 9.48
N GLN A 95 -2.39 23.10 8.25
CA GLN A 95 -3.13 23.58 7.07
C GLN A 95 -3.89 22.47 6.35
N GLY A 96 -3.67 21.20 6.72
CA GLY A 96 -4.33 20.05 6.12
C GLY A 96 -5.59 19.64 6.86
N ALA A 97 -6.76 19.79 6.24
CA ALA A 97 -7.97 19.11 6.69
C ALA A 97 -7.70 17.59 6.73
N ALA A 98 -7.89 16.98 7.89
CA ALA A 98 -7.81 15.52 8.03
C ALA A 98 -8.88 14.86 7.17
N LEU A 99 -8.50 14.00 6.21
CA LEU A 99 -9.43 13.17 5.41
C LEU A 99 -8.69 12.22 4.46
N PRO A 100 -9.41 11.22 3.94
CA PRO A 100 -9.41 9.82 4.35
C PRO A 100 -8.13 9.04 3.95
N ASP A 101 -7.93 7.87 4.55
CA ASP A 101 -6.89 6.90 4.18
C ASP A 101 -6.78 6.75 2.64
N PRO A 102 -5.65 7.14 2.02
CA PRO A 102 -5.44 6.99 0.57
C PRO A 102 -5.43 5.53 0.08
N GLY A 103 -5.55 4.54 0.97
CA GLY A 103 -5.27 3.15 0.66
C GLY A 103 -6.33 2.12 1.05
N THR A 104 -7.51 2.54 1.53
CA THR A 104 -8.62 1.60 1.77
C THR A 104 -9.96 2.25 1.45
N GLN A 105 -10.21 2.56 0.18
CA GLN A 105 -11.61 2.45 -0.27
C GLN A 105 -11.93 0.96 -0.21
N ASP A 106 -12.52 0.55 0.91
CA ASP A 106 -13.24 -0.72 1.06
C ASP A 106 -14.52 -0.65 0.19
N LEU A 107 -14.32 -0.45 -1.11
CA LEU A 107 -15.27 -0.89 -2.10
C LEU A 107 -15.13 -2.40 -2.03
N GLY A 108 -16.07 -3.04 -1.34
CA GLY A 108 -16.06 -4.49 -1.12
C GLY A 108 -15.69 -5.26 -2.38
N LEU A 109 -15.25 -6.50 -2.20
CA LEU A 109 -14.67 -7.35 -3.25
C LEU A 109 -15.36 -7.13 -4.61
N PRO A 110 -14.63 -6.63 -5.61
CA PRO A 110 -15.22 -6.33 -6.90
C PRO A 110 -15.74 -7.63 -7.53
N PRO A 111 -16.78 -7.54 -8.37
CA PRO A 111 -17.47 -8.72 -8.86
C PRO A 111 -16.57 -9.63 -9.68
N GLU A 112 -15.54 -9.06 -10.34
CA GLU A 112 -14.59 -9.80 -11.17
C GLU A 112 -13.14 -9.31 -10.96
N ALA A 113 -12.19 -10.23 -11.04
CA ALA A 113 -10.77 -9.93 -11.06
C ALA A 113 -9.97 -11.03 -11.75
N GLU A 114 -8.82 -10.64 -12.28
CA GLU A 114 -7.81 -11.57 -12.76
C GLU A 114 -6.80 -11.86 -11.65
N LEU A 115 -6.49 -13.13 -11.43
CA LEU A 115 -5.47 -13.55 -10.48
C LEU A 115 -4.08 -13.17 -11.01
N ARG A 116 -3.31 -12.40 -10.24
CA ARG A 116 -1.92 -12.04 -10.59
C ARG A 116 -0.89 -12.80 -9.78
N LEU A 117 -1.21 -13.08 -8.53
CA LEU A 117 -0.35 -13.83 -7.62
C LEU A 117 -1.21 -14.52 -6.57
N ALA A 118 -0.87 -15.75 -6.23
CA ALA A 118 -1.31 -16.41 -5.02
C ALA A 118 -0.07 -16.99 -4.33
N GLU A 119 0.18 -16.54 -3.11
CA GLU A 119 1.28 -17.00 -2.27
C GLU A 119 0.71 -17.64 -1.01
N TYR A 120 1.24 -18.80 -0.63
CA TYR A 120 0.92 -19.47 0.62
C TYR A 120 2.22 -19.73 1.39
N THR A 121 2.22 -19.31 2.66
CA THR A 121 3.28 -19.61 3.62
C THR A 121 2.71 -20.55 4.67
N ALA A 122 3.25 -21.76 4.75
CA ALA A 122 2.90 -22.72 5.79
C ALA A 122 3.35 -22.23 7.18
N ALA A 123 2.63 -22.67 8.22
CA ALA A 123 3.03 -22.42 9.59
C ALA A 123 4.42 -23.02 9.84
N HIS A 124 5.31 -22.24 10.45
CA HIS A 124 6.69 -22.66 10.69
C HIS A 124 7.27 -21.96 11.92
N ALA A 125 8.37 -22.48 12.46
CA ALA A 125 9.12 -21.82 13.52
C ALA A 125 10.39 -21.20 12.93
N ARG A 126 10.63 -19.92 13.19
CA ARG A 126 11.87 -19.23 12.83
C ARG A 126 12.51 -18.69 14.10
N TYR A 127 13.74 -19.08 14.39
CA TYR A 127 14.45 -18.72 15.63
C TYR A 127 13.63 -18.97 16.91
N LYS A 128 12.95 -20.12 16.99
CA LYS A 128 12.04 -20.51 18.10
C LYS A 128 10.78 -19.64 18.25
N THR A 129 10.57 -18.64 17.40
CA THR A 129 9.30 -17.92 17.33
C THR A 129 8.36 -18.68 16.39
N PRO A 130 7.16 -19.08 16.84
CA PRO A 130 6.16 -19.67 15.97
C PRO A 130 5.58 -18.60 15.05
N TRP A 131 5.38 -18.96 13.78
CA TRP A 131 4.72 -18.17 12.76
C TRP A 131 3.51 -18.94 12.26
N ASP A 132 2.34 -18.30 12.32
CA ASP A 132 1.11 -18.86 11.79
C ASP A 132 1.16 -18.96 10.25
N SER A 133 0.33 -19.84 9.68
CA SER A 133 0.18 -19.89 8.23
C SER A 133 -0.40 -18.58 7.71
N SER A 134 -0.02 -18.19 6.50
CA SER A 134 -0.58 -17.00 5.85
C SER A 134 -0.70 -17.18 4.35
N ALA A 135 -1.59 -16.42 3.74
CA ALA A 135 -1.75 -16.38 2.29
C ALA A 135 -1.95 -14.95 1.82
N VAL A 136 -1.34 -14.63 0.68
CA VAL A 136 -1.50 -13.34 0.01
C VAL A 136 -1.96 -13.60 -1.41
N VAL A 137 -3.06 -12.95 -1.79
CA VAL A 137 -3.61 -13.02 -3.15
C VAL A 137 -3.62 -11.62 -3.74
N LEU A 138 -3.02 -11.47 -4.91
CA LEU A 138 -3.05 -10.24 -5.71
C LEU A 138 -4.05 -10.38 -6.83
N LEU A 139 -5.00 -9.45 -6.87
CA LEU A 139 -6.10 -9.43 -7.81
C LEU A 139 -6.03 -8.16 -8.65
N ALA A 140 -6.00 -8.29 -9.96
CA ALA A 140 -6.10 -7.16 -10.87
C ALA A 140 -7.56 -6.99 -11.29
N HIS A 141 -8.09 -5.79 -11.09
CA HIS A 141 -9.46 -5.46 -11.47
C HIS A 141 -9.46 -4.64 -12.75
N PRO A 142 -10.22 -5.06 -13.77
CA PRO A 142 -10.47 -4.20 -14.90
C PRO A 142 -11.22 -2.95 -14.42
N PRO A 143 -11.05 -1.81 -15.11
CA PRO A 143 -11.83 -0.64 -14.81
C PRO A 143 -13.34 -0.95 -14.88
N ALA A 144 -14.10 -0.59 -13.85
CA ALA A 144 -15.56 -0.70 -13.92
C ALA A 144 -16.10 0.28 -14.98
N GLY A 145 -16.90 -0.21 -15.94
CA GLY A 145 -17.54 0.60 -17.00
C GLY A 145 -16.65 0.91 -18.22
N ASP A 146 -17.29 1.30 -19.32
CA ASP A 146 -16.71 1.36 -20.68
C ASP A 146 -15.76 2.55 -20.97
N SER A 147 -15.19 3.20 -19.96
CA SER A 147 -14.32 4.35 -20.21
C SER A 147 -12.88 3.89 -20.48
N PRO A 148 -12.31 4.14 -21.68
CA PRO A 148 -10.95 3.70 -22.05
C PRO A 148 -9.84 4.42 -21.27
N SER A 149 -10.17 5.46 -20.48
CA SER A 149 -9.23 6.19 -19.63
C SER A 149 -9.12 5.65 -18.21
N ARG A 150 -10.01 4.71 -17.81
CA ARG A 150 -9.97 4.13 -16.47
C ARG A 150 -8.87 3.08 -16.36
N ARG A 151 -8.16 3.13 -15.24
CA ARG A 151 -6.95 2.34 -15.00
C ARG A 151 -7.27 1.06 -14.24
N TRP A 152 -6.59 -0.02 -14.62
CA TRP A 152 -6.52 -1.24 -13.82
C TRP A 152 -6.10 -0.93 -12.38
N ARG A 153 -6.72 -1.61 -11.43
CA ARG A 153 -6.40 -1.49 -9.99
C ARG A 153 -5.93 -2.84 -9.48
N LEU A 154 -4.99 -2.82 -8.54
CA LEU A 154 -4.53 -4.02 -7.86
C LEU A 154 -5.11 -4.03 -6.45
N HIS A 155 -5.75 -5.12 -6.07
CA HIS A 155 -6.23 -5.38 -4.72
C HIS A 155 -5.41 -6.50 -4.09
N VAL A 156 -5.13 -6.35 -2.80
CA VAL A 156 -4.38 -7.32 -2.01
C VAL A 156 -5.33 -7.94 -1.01
N PHE A 157 -5.52 -9.26 -1.11
CA PHE A 157 -6.24 -10.04 -0.12
C PHE A 157 -5.23 -10.80 0.75
N ASP A 158 -5.07 -10.35 2.01
CA ASP A 158 -4.15 -10.94 2.99
C ASP A 158 -4.95 -11.71 4.06
N VAL A 159 -4.52 -12.94 4.34
CA VAL A 159 -5.14 -13.88 5.27
C VAL A 159 -4.06 -14.45 6.19
N GLY A 160 -4.29 -14.36 7.51
CA GLY A 160 -3.50 -15.08 8.51
C GLY A 160 -4.23 -16.33 8.98
N ASP A 161 -3.54 -17.23 9.70
CA ASP A 161 -4.11 -18.47 10.24
C ASP A 161 -4.96 -19.22 9.20
N VAL A 162 -4.32 -19.52 8.06
CA VAL A 162 -4.95 -20.12 6.89
C VAL A 162 -5.39 -21.55 7.22
N SER A 163 -6.70 -21.75 7.22
CA SER A 163 -7.36 -23.03 7.43
C SER A 163 -7.58 -23.80 6.13
N ARG A 164 -7.63 -23.08 4.99
CA ARG A 164 -7.74 -23.67 3.66
C ARG A 164 -7.06 -22.79 2.63
N PHE A 165 -6.23 -23.41 1.79
CA PHE A 165 -5.70 -22.81 0.57
C PHE A 165 -5.77 -23.85 -0.55
N ARG A 166 -6.65 -23.63 -1.54
CA ARG A 166 -6.78 -24.48 -2.72
C ARG A 166 -6.59 -23.61 -3.96
N LEU A 167 -5.63 -23.99 -4.80
CA LEU A 167 -5.35 -23.34 -6.07
C LEU A 167 -5.38 -24.39 -7.20
N ARG A 168 -6.19 -24.14 -8.22
CA ARG A 168 -6.25 -24.92 -9.46
C ARG A 168 -5.70 -24.05 -10.59
N SER A 169 -4.46 -24.30 -11.00
CA SER A 169 -3.72 -23.43 -11.93
C SER A 169 -4.25 -23.44 -13.36
N ASP A 170 -5.04 -24.46 -13.73
CA ASP A 170 -5.66 -24.64 -15.06
C ASP A 170 -6.86 -23.71 -15.31
N ALA A 171 -7.23 -22.87 -14.34
CA ALA A 171 -8.50 -22.17 -14.34
C ALA A 171 -8.39 -20.63 -14.22
N PHE A 172 -7.23 -20.05 -14.54
CA PHE A 172 -6.99 -18.60 -14.51
C PHE A 172 -6.58 -18.06 -15.88
N ASP A 173 -7.54 -17.95 -16.79
CA ASP A 173 -7.41 -17.21 -18.04
C ASP A 173 -8.39 -16.04 -18.02
N GLY A 174 -7.85 -14.84 -17.75
CA GLY A 174 -8.63 -13.60 -17.70
C GLY A 174 -9.40 -13.37 -16.39
N PRO A 175 -10.37 -12.43 -16.39
CA PRO A 175 -11.15 -12.09 -15.20
C PRO A 175 -12.11 -13.21 -14.79
N HIS A 176 -12.15 -13.49 -13.48
CA HIS A 176 -13.07 -14.45 -12.89
C HIS A 176 -13.94 -13.79 -11.83
N ARG A 177 -15.14 -14.33 -11.65
CA ARG A 177 -16.07 -13.86 -10.61
C ARG A 177 -15.49 -14.09 -9.21
N LEU A 178 -15.61 -13.10 -8.35
CA LEU A 178 -15.27 -13.16 -6.93
C LEU A 178 -16.49 -13.29 -6.06
N TRP A 179 -16.34 -14.03 -4.97
CA TRP A 179 -17.27 -13.98 -3.84
C TRP A 179 -16.58 -14.42 -2.54
N THR A 180 -17.26 -14.17 -1.44
CA THR A 180 -16.93 -14.71 -0.12
C THR A 180 -17.96 -15.76 0.26
N ASP A 181 -17.59 -16.70 1.12
CA ASP A 181 -18.50 -17.77 1.58
C ASP A 181 -19.50 -17.26 2.65
N GLY A 182 -19.52 -15.94 2.93
CA GLY A 182 -20.39 -15.34 3.95
C GLY A 182 -20.16 -15.85 5.38
N GLU A 183 -19.10 -16.61 5.65
CA GLU A 183 -18.80 -17.12 6.98
C GLU A 183 -18.55 -15.98 7.99
N ALA A 184 -18.75 -16.31 9.27
CA ALA A 184 -18.70 -15.42 10.44
C ALA A 184 -17.65 -14.29 10.35
N VAL A 185 -17.99 -13.12 10.92
CA VAL A 185 -17.21 -11.86 10.88
C VAL A 185 -15.71 -12.01 11.21
N SER A 186 -15.32 -13.04 11.95
CA SER A 186 -13.92 -13.32 12.32
C SER A 186 -13.12 -14.14 11.29
N ARG A 187 -13.74 -14.62 10.22
CA ARG A 187 -13.10 -15.39 9.14
C ARG A 187 -13.08 -14.60 7.84
N LYS A 188 -11.88 -14.46 7.27
CA LYS A 188 -11.69 -13.97 5.91
C LYS A 188 -11.76 -15.16 4.95
N SER A 189 -12.60 -15.04 3.92
CA SER A 189 -12.67 -16.01 2.83
C SER A 189 -12.64 -15.30 1.48
N LEU A 190 -12.00 -15.93 0.50
CA LEU A 190 -11.98 -15.50 -0.88
C LEU A 190 -12.13 -16.73 -1.77
N ILE A 191 -13.14 -16.70 -2.64
CA ILE A 191 -13.36 -17.69 -3.68
C ILE A 191 -13.31 -16.99 -5.04
N LEU A 192 -12.50 -17.53 -5.95
CA LEU A 192 -12.34 -17.00 -7.32
C LEU A 192 -12.68 -18.07 -8.35
N GLY A 193 -13.48 -17.69 -9.36
CA GLY A 193 -13.98 -18.64 -10.36
C GLY A 193 -14.79 -19.75 -9.70
N GLN A 194 -15.02 -20.89 -10.36
CA GLN A 194 -15.81 -22.01 -9.81
C GLN A 194 -15.08 -22.79 -8.69
N GLY A 195 -14.55 -22.12 -7.67
CA GLY A 195 -13.71 -22.71 -6.63
C GLY A 195 -12.28 -23.00 -7.09
N SER A 196 -11.84 -22.34 -8.16
CA SER A 196 -10.48 -22.47 -8.69
C SER A 196 -9.44 -21.93 -7.72
N LEU A 197 -9.79 -20.86 -6.99
CA LEU A 197 -9.12 -20.41 -5.78
C LEU A 197 -10.12 -20.46 -4.63
N ASP A 198 -9.74 -21.08 -3.50
CA ASP A 198 -10.47 -21.02 -2.23
C ASP A 198 -9.45 -20.79 -1.11
N VAL A 199 -9.45 -19.57 -0.56
CA VAL A 199 -8.59 -19.18 0.56
C VAL A 199 -9.46 -18.83 1.75
N ARG A 200 -9.16 -19.43 2.91
CA ARG A 200 -9.88 -19.18 4.16
C ARG A 200 -8.92 -19.09 5.33
N GLY A 201 -9.19 -18.15 6.21
CA GLY A 201 -8.44 -17.99 7.47
C GLY A 201 -9.01 -16.84 8.27
N ARG A 202 -8.15 -16.19 9.05
CA ARG A 202 -8.47 -15.04 9.86
C ARG A 202 -7.89 -13.77 9.25
N GLU A 203 -8.43 -12.64 9.69
CA GLU A 203 -7.78 -11.36 9.45
C GLU A 203 -6.38 -11.37 10.09
N PRO A 204 -5.33 -10.95 9.36
CA PRO A 204 -4.00 -10.86 9.93
C PRO A 204 -4.02 -9.94 11.16
N ARG A 205 -3.42 -10.40 12.28
CA ARG A 205 -3.13 -9.50 13.41
C ARG A 205 -2.06 -8.51 12.95
N ARG A 206 -2.41 -7.22 12.91
CA ARG A 206 -1.46 -6.13 12.61
C ARG A 206 -0.57 -5.83 13.80
#